data_AF-A0A849Q455-F1
#
_entry.id   AF-A0A849Q455-F1
#
_cell.length_a   1.000
_cell.length_b   1.000
_cell.length_c   1.000
_cell.angle_alpha   90.00
_cell.angle_beta   90.00
_cell.angle_gamma   90.00
#
_symmetry.space_group_name_H-M   'P 1'
#
loop_
_entity.id
_entity.type
_entity.pdbx_description
1 polymer ?
#
loop_
_entity_poly.entity_id
_entity_poly.type
_entity_poly.pdbx_seq_one_letter_code
_entity_poly.pdbx_strand_id
1 'polypeptide(L)'
;EGYITEHPDITGYHQAVSDGADILLMADDHMFIAHNLKSRKVAANHVCTGVIYSEIASRFIHAGSKDVLVIGLGRVGYAGAEHLVKKGFNVYAYDPNTEFMEKAIGELGVNAYDMNGPKQFSMVFEATPNANTISEGMIAERCLVSTPGIPCALPPELAENGDIDLVMEPLVIGAAAMLYSVF
;
A
#
# COMPACT_ATOMS: atom_id res chain seq x y z
N GLU A 1 0.65 18.24 18.28
CA GLU A 1 -0.81 18.36 18.04
C GLU A 1 -1.02 18.81 16.60
N GLY A 2 -2.20 18.56 16.02
CA GLY A 2 -2.55 18.98 14.65
C GLY A 2 -3.83 19.82 14.66
N TYR A 3 -4.00 20.68 13.67
CA TYR A 3 -5.19 21.53 13.49
C TYR A 3 -5.48 21.69 11.98
N ILE A 4 -6.68 22.18 11.66
CA ILE A 4 -7.13 22.46 10.29
C ILE A 4 -7.16 23.98 10.13
N THR A 5 -6.64 24.48 9.01
CA THR A 5 -6.68 25.91 8.68
C THR A 5 -8.10 26.36 8.35
N GLU A 6 -8.41 27.62 8.59
CA GLU A 6 -9.75 28.16 8.29
C GLU A 6 -9.95 28.37 6.79
N HIS A 7 -8.86 28.68 6.08
CA HIS A 7 -8.86 28.89 4.64
C HIS A 7 -8.24 27.71 3.89
N PRO A 8 -8.68 27.44 2.65
CA PRO A 8 -8.07 26.45 1.78
C PRO A 8 -6.86 27.02 1.01
N ASP A 9 -6.22 26.15 0.22
CA ASP A 9 -5.23 26.48 -0.79
C ASP A 9 -4.06 27.34 -0.25
N ILE A 10 -3.61 28.32 -1.03
CA ILE A 10 -2.47 29.17 -0.71
C ILE A 10 -2.73 30.01 0.55
N THR A 11 -3.98 30.42 0.79
CA THR A 11 -4.35 31.16 2.00
C THR A 11 -4.24 30.28 3.24
N GLY A 12 -4.68 29.02 3.15
CA GLY A 12 -4.51 28.01 4.20
C GLY A 12 -3.05 27.67 4.45
N TYR A 13 -2.26 27.47 3.39
CA TYR A 13 -0.82 27.27 3.49
C TYR A 13 -0.14 28.43 4.24
N HIS A 14 -0.46 29.67 3.87
CA HIS A 14 0.08 30.86 4.54
C HIS A 14 -0.31 30.90 6.01
N GLN A 15 -1.57 30.60 6.34
CA GLN A 15 -2.04 30.50 7.72
C GLN A 15 -1.24 29.45 8.50
N ALA A 16 -1.12 28.22 8.00
CA ALA A 16 -0.41 27.14 8.68
C ALA A 16 1.04 27.51 8.99
N VAL A 17 1.75 28.13 8.04
CA VAL A 17 3.13 28.58 8.24
C VAL A 17 3.21 29.74 9.24
N SER A 18 2.27 30.70 9.17
CA SER A 18 2.24 31.86 10.07
C SER A 18 1.95 31.47 11.53
N ASP A 19 1.11 30.46 11.72
CA ASP A 19 0.74 29.90 13.02
C ASP A 19 1.83 28.96 13.59
N GLY A 20 2.91 28.72 12.82
CA GLY A 20 4.07 27.95 13.27
C GLY A 20 3.93 26.43 13.15
N ALA A 21 3.13 25.93 12.19
CA ALA A 21 3.06 24.50 11.91
C ALA A 21 4.43 23.93 11.53
N ASP A 22 4.77 22.76 12.10
CA ASP A 22 6.03 22.05 11.81
C ASP A 22 5.94 21.18 10.56
N ILE A 23 4.77 20.58 10.34
CA ILE A 23 4.49 19.65 9.25
C ILE A 23 3.18 20.06 8.60
N LEU A 24 3.18 20.18 7.28
CA LEU A 24 2.00 20.43 6.47
C LEU A 24 1.49 19.11 5.90
N LEU A 25 0.21 18.79 6.12
CA LEU A 25 -0.52 17.72 5.43
C LEU A 25 -1.55 18.36 4.50
N MET A 26 -1.47 18.09 3.21
CA MET A 26 -2.38 18.65 2.21
C MET A 26 -2.44 17.79 0.97
N ALA A 27 -3.58 17.82 0.27
CA ALA A 27 -3.84 17.00 -0.89
C ALA A 27 -4.53 17.77 -2.02
N ASP A 28 -4.25 17.35 -3.24
CA ASP A 28 -5.07 17.52 -4.43
C ASP A 28 -5.42 16.15 -5.04
N ASP A 29 -6.07 16.12 -6.20
CA ASP A 29 -6.50 14.90 -6.89
C ASP A 29 -5.34 13.98 -7.31
N HIS A 30 -4.11 14.50 -7.38
CA HIS A 30 -2.93 13.78 -7.86
C HIS A 30 -1.92 13.47 -6.77
N MET A 31 -1.87 14.28 -5.72
CA MET A 31 -0.86 14.24 -4.69
C MET A 31 -1.48 14.52 -3.32
N PHE A 32 -1.29 13.59 -2.39
CA PHE A 32 -1.43 13.84 -0.97
C PHE A 32 -0.02 13.76 -0.35
N ILE A 33 0.41 14.83 0.33
CA ILE A 33 1.77 14.95 0.86
C ILE A 33 1.81 15.30 2.34
N ALA A 34 2.91 14.91 2.99
CA ALA A 34 3.36 15.47 4.26
C ALA A 34 4.68 16.19 4.03
N HIS A 35 4.79 17.45 4.43
CA HIS A 35 6.00 18.26 4.29
C HIS A 35 6.44 18.78 5.64
N ASN A 36 7.56 18.27 6.16
CA ASN A 36 8.18 18.77 7.37
C ASN A 36 9.03 19.99 7.06
N LEU A 37 8.63 21.17 7.54
CA LEU A 37 9.27 22.45 7.23
C LEU A 37 10.66 22.59 7.90
N LYS A 38 10.88 21.89 9.03
CA LYS A 38 12.17 21.88 9.74
C LYS A 38 13.20 21.02 9.03
N SER A 39 12.85 19.77 8.71
CA SER A 39 13.77 18.81 8.09
C SER A 39 13.81 18.90 6.56
N ARG A 40 12.84 19.60 5.95
CA ARG A 40 12.59 19.68 4.50
C ARG A 40 12.28 18.34 3.85
N LYS A 41 11.96 17.31 4.63
CA LYS A 41 11.51 16.02 4.11
C LYS A 41 10.08 16.16 3.59
N VAL A 42 9.82 15.56 2.44
CA VAL A 42 8.49 15.46 1.83
C VAL A 42 8.18 13.98 1.60
N ALA A 43 7.01 13.56 2.05
CA ALA A 43 6.49 12.23 1.82
C ALA A 43 5.25 12.29 0.94
N ALA A 44 5.16 11.36 -0.01
CA ALA A 44 4.00 11.20 -0.86
C ALA A 44 3.17 10.00 -0.41
N ASN A 45 1.85 10.18 -0.32
CA ASN A 45 0.91 9.17 0.17
C ASN A 45 1.04 7.83 -0.56
N HIS A 46 1.06 7.85 -1.89
CA HIS A 46 1.07 6.61 -2.68
C HIS A 46 2.29 5.73 -2.36
N VAL A 47 3.48 6.33 -2.15
CA VAL A 47 4.68 5.58 -1.75
C VAL A 47 4.55 5.07 -0.33
N CYS A 48 4.17 5.93 0.62
CA CYS A 48 4.10 5.59 2.03
C CYS A 48 3.07 4.50 2.30
N THR A 49 1.89 4.60 1.67
CA THR A 49 0.82 3.60 1.74
C THR A 49 1.29 2.26 1.18
N GLY A 50 1.95 2.24 0.02
CA GLY A 50 2.49 0.99 -0.55
C GLY A 50 3.51 0.34 0.38
N VAL A 51 4.43 1.14 0.93
CA VAL A 51 5.45 0.66 1.89
C VAL A 51 4.82 0.11 3.16
N ILE A 52 3.89 0.82 3.81
CA ILE A 52 3.35 0.38 5.11
C ILE A 52 2.45 -0.85 4.97
N TYR A 53 1.61 -0.92 3.95
CA TYR A 53 0.72 -2.08 3.75
C TYR A 53 1.52 -3.33 3.35
N SER A 54 2.54 -3.17 2.50
CA SER A 54 3.46 -4.28 2.19
C SER A 54 4.33 -4.67 3.39
N GLU A 55 4.75 -3.72 4.23
CA GLU A 55 5.46 -3.99 5.49
C GLU A 55 4.59 -4.81 6.45
N ILE A 56 3.31 -4.45 6.59
CA ILE A 56 2.34 -5.19 7.40
C ILE A 56 2.20 -6.63 6.88
N ALA A 57 2.00 -6.82 5.57
CA ALA A 57 1.93 -8.14 4.95
C ALA A 57 3.19 -8.97 5.25
N SER A 58 4.38 -8.34 5.12
CA SER A 58 5.68 -8.98 5.32
C SER A 58 5.95 -9.46 6.75
N ARG A 59 5.14 -9.02 7.72
CA ARG A 59 5.28 -9.33 9.15
C ARG A 59 4.29 -10.38 9.64
N PHE A 60 3.61 -11.08 8.73
CA PHE A 60 2.68 -12.12 9.11
C PHE A 60 3.39 -13.27 9.84
N ILE A 61 3.09 -13.46 11.11
CA ILE A 61 3.79 -14.41 11.99
C ILE A 61 3.52 -15.87 11.63
N HIS A 62 2.44 -16.15 10.89
CA HIS A 62 2.07 -17.50 10.46
C HIS A 62 2.60 -17.84 9.06
N ALA A 63 3.35 -16.94 8.41
CA ALA A 63 3.91 -17.20 7.09
C ALA A 63 4.95 -18.32 7.14
N GLY A 64 4.73 -19.38 6.37
CA GLY A 64 5.67 -20.50 6.22
C GLY A 64 6.78 -20.27 5.20
N SER A 65 6.75 -19.16 4.46
CA SER A 65 7.70 -18.84 3.40
C SER A 65 7.92 -17.33 3.26
N LYS A 66 8.86 -16.94 2.40
CA LYS A 66 9.09 -15.54 1.98
C LYS A 66 8.33 -15.17 0.71
N ASP A 67 7.45 -16.04 0.23
CA ASP A 67 6.68 -15.79 -0.99
C ASP A 67 5.51 -14.88 -0.65
N VAL A 68 5.39 -13.76 -1.38
CA VAL A 68 4.34 -12.76 -1.18
C VAL A 68 3.70 -12.44 -2.52
N LEU A 69 2.37 -12.39 -2.54
CA LEU A 69 1.60 -12.00 -3.70
C LEU A 69 1.33 -10.50 -3.68
N VAL A 70 1.59 -9.83 -4.80
CA VAL A 70 1.26 -8.42 -5.02
C VAL A 70 0.27 -8.32 -6.18
N ILE A 71 -0.92 -7.80 -5.93
CA ILE A 71 -1.95 -7.58 -6.96
C ILE A 71 -2.15 -6.08 -7.15
N GLY A 72 -1.96 -5.61 -8.38
CA GLY A 72 -1.92 -4.19 -8.73
C GLY A 72 -0.50 -3.62 -8.61
N LEU A 73 0.00 -3.04 -9.70
CA LEU A 73 1.33 -2.44 -9.86
C LEU A 73 1.24 -0.97 -10.30
N GLY A 74 0.14 -0.31 -9.94
CA GLY A 74 0.04 1.15 -10.00
C GLY A 74 0.98 1.84 -8.99
N ARG A 75 0.76 3.14 -8.76
CA ARG A 75 1.65 3.97 -7.91
C ARG A 75 1.89 3.41 -6.50
N VAL A 76 0.85 2.83 -5.89
CA VAL A 76 0.90 2.24 -4.53
C VAL A 76 1.51 0.83 -4.57
N GLY A 77 0.97 -0.02 -5.45
CA GLY A 77 1.39 -1.41 -5.61
C GLY A 77 2.86 -1.56 -5.98
N TYR A 78 3.36 -0.76 -6.92
CA TYR A 78 4.76 -0.77 -7.32
C TYR A 78 5.70 -0.40 -6.16
N ALA A 79 5.35 0.63 -5.37
CA ALA A 79 6.16 1.04 -4.22
C ALA A 79 6.23 -0.05 -3.14
N GLY A 80 5.12 -0.76 -2.90
CA GLY A 80 5.09 -1.89 -1.98
C GLY A 80 5.86 -3.12 -2.50
N ALA A 81 5.75 -3.43 -3.80
CA ALA A 81 6.53 -4.49 -4.43
C ALA A 81 8.04 -4.20 -4.33
N GLU A 82 8.47 -2.98 -4.65
CA GLU A 82 9.87 -2.56 -4.54
C GLU A 82 10.37 -2.71 -3.09
N HIS A 83 9.57 -2.29 -2.10
CA HIS A 83 9.90 -2.43 -0.69
C HIS A 83 10.09 -3.90 -0.27
N LEU A 84 9.19 -4.79 -0.68
CA LEU A 84 9.28 -6.22 -0.40
C LEU A 84 10.52 -6.87 -1.05
N VAL A 85 10.83 -6.52 -2.30
CA VAL A 85 12.06 -6.98 -2.98
C VAL A 85 13.29 -6.51 -2.21
N LYS A 86 13.36 -5.24 -1.82
CA LYS A 86 14.49 -4.70 -1.02
C LYS A 86 14.66 -5.41 0.33
N LYS A 87 13.58 -5.95 0.89
CA LYS A 87 13.60 -6.78 2.11
C LYS A 87 13.94 -8.26 1.87
N GLY A 88 14.15 -8.67 0.62
CA GLY A 88 14.53 -10.02 0.24
C GLY A 88 13.37 -11.02 0.30
N PHE A 89 12.15 -10.57 0.03
CA PHE A 89 11.00 -11.45 -0.22
C PHE A 89 10.99 -11.93 -1.68
N ASN A 90 10.38 -13.10 -1.90
CA ASN A 90 10.11 -13.61 -3.24
C ASN A 90 8.77 -13.02 -3.70
N VAL A 91 8.83 -11.90 -4.40
CA VAL A 91 7.62 -11.19 -4.84
C VAL A 91 7.07 -11.85 -6.10
N TYR A 92 5.80 -12.25 -6.02
CA TYR A 92 4.99 -12.68 -7.15
C TYR A 92 3.97 -11.58 -7.43
N ALA A 93 3.91 -11.07 -8.66
CA ALA A 93 3.12 -9.91 -8.99
C ALA A 93 2.13 -10.19 -10.13
N TYR A 94 0.98 -9.54 -10.07
CA TYR A 94 0.00 -9.53 -11.14
C TYR A 94 -0.58 -8.11 -11.32
N ASP A 95 -0.64 -7.66 -12.57
CA ASP A 95 -1.39 -6.49 -13.01
C ASP A 95 -1.91 -6.76 -14.44
N PRO A 96 -3.16 -6.42 -14.77
CA PRO A 96 -3.67 -6.57 -16.13
C PRO A 96 -2.96 -5.68 -17.16
N ASN A 97 -2.29 -4.61 -16.72
CA ASN A 97 -1.48 -3.76 -17.58
C ASN A 97 -0.10 -4.40 -17.81
N THR A 98 0.13 -4.85 -19.05
CA THR A 98 1.39 -5.50 -19.46
C THR A 98 2.60 -4.58 -19.29
N GLU A 99 2.45 -3.26 -19.50
CA GLU A 99 3.55 -2.31 -19.33
C GLU A 99 4.00 -2.24 -17.86
N PHE A 100 3.04 -2.28 -16.92
CA PHE A 100 3.35 -2.29 -15.48
C PHE A 100 4.03 -3.59 -15.06
N MET A 101 3.57 -4.73 -15.60
CA MET A 101 4.22 -6.02 -15.40
C MET A 101 5.65 -6.06 -15.96
N GLU A 102 5.84 -5.66 -17.21
CA GLU A 102 7.16 -5.61 -17.86
C GLU A 102 8.13 -4.72 -17.08
N LYS A 103 7.66 -3.54 -16.65
CA LYS A 103 8.43 -2.63 -15.81
C LYS A 103 8.82 -3.28 -14.48
N ALA A 104 7.88 -3.89 -13.76
CA ALA A 104 8.16 -4.50 -12.47
C ALA A 104 9.12 -5.70 -12.61
N ILE A 105 8.99 -6.51 -13.65
CA ILE A 105 9.92 -7.61 -13.92
C ILE A 105 11.31 -7.07 -14.24
N GLY A 106 11.40 -6.08 -15.14
CA GLY A 106 12.69 -5.53 -15.59
C GLY A 106 13.44 -4.74 -14.53
N GLU A 107 12.73 -3.93 -13.73
CA GLU A 107 13.35 -3.04 -12.75
C GLU A 107 13.46 -3.65 -11.35
N LEU A 108 12.48 -4.47 -10.93
CA LEU A 108 12.41 -5.02 -9.58
C LEU A 108 12.74 -6.51 -9.53
N GLY A 109 12.72 -7.23 -10.66
CA GLY A 109 12.94 -8.68 -10.68
C GLY A 109 11.83 -9.49 -10.01
N VAL A 110 10.59 -8.98 -10.00
CA VAL A 110 9.43 -9.75 -9.51
C VAL A 110 9.12 -10.93 -10.43
N ASN A 111 8.48 -11.95 -9.86
CA ASN A 111 7.98 -13.09 -10.62
C ASN A 111 6.58 -12.77 -11.13
N ALA A 112 6.30 -13.02 -12.41
CA ALA A 112 4.93 -12.96 -12.91
C ALA A 112 4.08 -14.06 -12.24
N TYR A 113 2.96 -13.68 -11.63
CA TYR A 113 1.99 -14.63 -11.10
C TYR A 113 1.01 -15.06 -12.19
N ASP A 114 0.87 -16.38 -12.37
CA ASP A 114 -0.18 -16.97 -13.19
C ASP A 114 -1.43 -17.17 -12.34
N MET A 115 -2.48 -16.39 -12.63
CA MET A 115 -3.77 -16.45 -11.94
C MET A 115 -4.49 -17.79 -12.08
N ASN A 116 -4.10 -18.63 -13.05
CA ASN A 116 -4.62 -19.98 -13.23
C ASN A 116 -3.69 -21.06 -12.64
N GLY A 117 -2.55 -20.64 -12.10
CA GLY A 117 -1.56 -21.52 -11.50
C GLY A 117 -2.00 -22.04 -10.13
N PRO A 118 -1.42 -23.15 -9.65
CA PRO A 118 -1.81 -23.79 -8.39
C PRO A 118 -1.20 -23.11 -7.15
N LYS A 119 -0.45 -22.01 -7.32
CA LYS A 119 0.35 -21.43 -6.22
C LYS A 119 -0.53 -20.53 -5.35
N GLN A 120 -0.55 -20.86 -4.06
CA GLN A 120 -1.23 -20.12 -3.00
C GLN A 120 -0.25 -19.35 -2.11
N PHE A 121 -0.74 -18.28 -1.47
CA PHE A 121 0.05 -17.38 -0.65
C PHE A 121 -0.58 -17.16 0.74
N SER A 122 0.27 -17.09 1.77
CA SER A 122 -0.14 -16.69 3.12
C SER A 122 0.04 -15.20 3.40
N MET A 123 0.73 -14.49 2.50
CA MET A 123 0.94 -13.04 2.56
C MET A 123 0.51 -12.44 1.23
N VAL A 124 -0.49 -11.56 1.26
CA VAL A 124 -1.00 -10.84 0.09
C VAL A 124 -0.98 -9.34 0.36
N PHE A 125 -0.41 -8.59 -0.57
CA PHE A 125 -0.54 -7.15 -0.66
C PHE A 125 -1.32 -6.80 -1.92
N GLU A 126 -2.50 -6.20 -1.77
CA GLU A 126 -3.37 -5.86 -2.91
C GLU A 126 -3.59 -4.34 -2.93
N ALA A 127 -3.44 -3.71 -4.09
CA ALA A 127 -3.56 -2.27 -4.22
C ALA A 127 -4.24 -1.85 -5.52
N THR A 128 -5.46 -2.36 -5.75
CA THR A 128 -6.28 -1.98 -6.92
C THR A 128 -7.55 -1.22 -6.51
N PRO A 129 -8.18 -0.48 -7.43
CA PRO A 129 -9.47 0.15 -7.20
C PRO A 129 -10.65 -0.78 -7.55
N ASN A 130 -10.48 -2.11 -7.45
CA ASN A 130 -11.46 -3.09 -7.91
C ASN A 130 -11.85 -4.07 -6.78
N ALA A 131 -13.13 -4.44 -6.75
CA ALA A 131 -13.60 -5.50 -5.86
C ALA A 131 -13.17 -6.88 -6.36
N ASN A 132 -13.11 -7.85 -5.44
CA ASN A 132 -13.02 -9.27 -5.76
C ASN A 132 -11.83 -9.65 -6.66
N THR A 133 -10.70 -8.98 -6.46
CA THR A 133 -9.46 -9.28 -7.21
C THR A 133 -8.72 -10.50 -6.66
N ILE A 134 -9.03 -10.91 -5.43
CA ILE A 134 -8.47 -12.10 -4.78
C ILE A 134 -9.50 -13.23 -4.85
N SER A 135 -9.06 -14.41 -5.30
CA SER A 135 -9.86 -15.64 -5.27
C SER A 135 -9.28 -16.68 -4.31
N GLU A 136 -10.09 -17.68 -3.95
CA GLU A 136 -9.72 -18.77 -3.04
C GLU A 136 -8.47 -19.53 -3.51
N GLY A 137 -8.30 -19.72 -4.82
CA GLY A 137 -7.13 -20.40 -5.40
C GLY A 137 -5.81 -19.65 -5.23
N MET A 138 -5.84 -18.37 -4.85
CA MET A 138 -4.65 -17.53 -4.68
C MET A 138 -4.12 -17.54 -3.25
N ILE A 139 -4.97 -17.85 -2.27
CA ILE A 139 -4.65 -17.71 -0.85
C ILE A 139 -4.55 -19.06 -0.17
N ALA A 140 -3.63 -19.17 0.79
CA ALA A 140 -3.56 -20.31 1.68
C ALA A 140 -4.69 -20.23 2.73
N GLU A 141 -4.99 -21.37 3.36
CA GLU A 141 -6.02 -21.47 4.42
C GLU A 141 -5.83 -20.41 5.51
N ARG A 142 -4.61 -20.26 6.04
CA ARG A 142 -4.24 -19.18 6.95
C ARG A 142 -3.47 -18.10 6.19
N CYS A 143 -4.07 -16.93 6.05
CA CYS A 143 -3.54 -15.85 5.21
C CYS A 143 -3.73 -14.47 5.84
N LEU A 144 -2.80 -13.55 5.57
CA LEU A 144 -2.96 -12.11 5.78
C LEU A 144 -3.13 -11.42 4.43
N VAL A 145 -4.26 -10.73 4.26
CA VAL A 145 -4.52 -9.81 3.15
C VAL A 145 -4.38 -8.38 3.66
N SER A 146 -3.38 -7.67 3.15
CA SER A 146 -3.12 -6.26 3.45
C SER A 146 -3.47 -5.42 2.23
N THR A 147 -4.54 -4.64 2.28
CA THR A 147 -5.03 -3.89 1.12
C THR A 147 -5.48 -2.47 1.48
N PRO A 148 -4.88 -1.42 0.87
CA PRO A 148 -5.45 -0.08 0.85
C PRO A 148 -6.46 0.12 -0.29
N GLY A 149 -6.68 -0.88 -1.14
CA GLY A 149 -7.60 -0.82 -2.28
C GLY A 149 -9.04 -0.59 -1.84
N ILE A 150 -9.77 0.20 -2.61
CA ILE A 150 -11.20 0.48 -2.36
C ILE A 150 -11.93 0.30 -3.70
N PRO A 151 -13.00 -0.53 -3.76
CA PRO A 151 -13.61 -1.33 -2.69
C PRO A 151 -12.78 -2.57 -2.28
N CYS A 152 -13.26 -3.36 -1.31
CA CYS A 152 -12.54 -4.51 -0.76
C CYS A 152 -12.20 -5.57 -1.83
N ALA A 153 -10.93 -5.99 -1.84
CA ALA A 153 -10.40 -6.99 -2.76
C ALA A 153 -10.89 -8.42 -2.50
N LEU A 154 -11.28 -8.72 -1.25
CA LEU A 154 -11.80 -10.03 -0.87
C LEU A 154 -13.31 -10.12 -1.10
N PRO A 155 -13.79 -11.18 -1.76
CA PRO A 155 -15.19 -11.56 -1.75
C PRO A 155 -15.71 -11.74 -0.31
N PRO A 156 -16.97 -11.34 0.00
CA PRO A 156 -17.55 -11.47 1.34
C PRO A 156 -17.48 -12.90 1.90
N GLU A 157 -17.72 -13.90 1.06
CA GLU A 157 -17.65 -15.32 1.43
C GLU A 157 -16.26 -15.77 1.92
N LEU A 158 -15.19 -15.17 1.40
CA LEU A 158 -13.83 -15.41 1.89
C LEU A 158 -13.51 -14.55 3.11
N ALA A 159 -14.01 -13.31 3.18
CA ALA A 159 -13.80 -12.45 4.33
C ALA A 159 -14.47 -12.97 5.61
N GLU A 160 -15.55 -13.74 5.49
CA GLU A 160 -16.23 -14.40 6.62
C GLU A 160 -15.50 -15.68 7.09
N ASN A 161 -14.51 -16.15 6.33
CA ASN A 161 -13.66 -17.26 6.75
C ASN A 161 -12.69 -16.78 7.84
N GLY A 162 -12.85 -17.30 9.06
CA GLY A 162 -12.10 -16.87 10.25
C GLY A 162 -10.59 -17.07 10.21
N ASP A 163 -10.07 -17.72 9.17
CA ASP A 163 -8.64 -17.96 8.96
C ASP A 163 -7.95 -16.89 8.09
N ILE A 164 -8.67 -15.88 7.59
CA ILE A 164 -8.08 -14.77 6.84
C ILE A 164 -8.06 -13.50 7.71
N ASP A 165 -6.85 -13.01 8.00
CA ASP A 165 -6.69 -11.69 8.60
C ASP A 165 -6.76 -10.64 7.49
N LEU A 166 -7.64 -9.65 7.65
CA LEU A 166 -7.78 -8.52 6.72
C LEU A 166 -7.30 -7.22 7.37
N VAL A 167 -6.33 -6.56 6.74
CA VAL A 167 -5.94 -5.19 7.06
C VAL A 167 -6.38 -4.30 5.91
N MET A 168 -7.44 -3.53 6.14
CA MET A 168 -8.00 -2.59 5.19
C MET A 168 -8.50 -1.35 5.91
N GLU A 169 -7.94 -0.19 5.56
CA GLU A 169 -8.33 1.11 6.11
C GLU A 169 -8.10 2.21 5.06
N PRO A 170 -9.06 3.13 4.85
CA PRO A 170 -9.06 3.99 3.67
C PRO A 170 -8.02 5.12 3.66
N LEU A 171 -7.42 5.51 4.80
CA LEU A 171 -6.57 6.71 4.86
C LEU A 171 -5.54 6.74 6.00
N VAL A 172 -5.98 6.53 7.24
CA VAL A 172 -5.20 6.72 8.47
C VAL A 172 -3.88 5.94 8.50
N ILE A 173 -3.85 4.69 8.05
CA ILE A 173 -2.62 3.87 8.02
C ILE A 173 -1.58 4.52 7.08
N GLY A 174 -2.01 4.94 5.89
CA GLY A 174 -1.15 5.65 4.93
C GLY A 174 -0.68 7.00 5.46
N ALA A 175 -1.59 7.80 6.03
CA ALA A 175 -1.27 9.10 6.62
C ALA A 175 -0.31 8.99 7.81
N ALA A 176 -0.45 7.96 8.64
CA ALA A 176 0.50 7.66 9.70
C ALA A 176 1.89 7.38 9.11
N ALA A 177 1.99 6.52 8.10
CA ALA A 177 3.26 6.22 7.44
C ALA A 177 3.92 7.49 6.85
N MET A 178 3.14 8.38 6.25
CA MET A 178 3.63 9.67 5.76
C MET A 178 4.25 10.50 6.87
N LEU A 179 3.52 10.70 7.98
CA LEU A 179 4.01 11.46 9.13
C LEU A 179 5.32 10.88 9.68
N TYR A 180 5.34 9.58 10.00
CA TYR A 180 6.53 8.91 10.55
C TYR A 180 7.74 8.90 9.60
N SER A 181 7.53 8.99 8.28
CA SER A 181 8.63 9.08 7.31
C SER A 181 9.31 10.46 7.26
N VAL A 182 8.62 11.52 7.70
CA VAL A 182 9.14 12.90 7.68
C VAL A 182 9.59 13.42 9.04
N PHE A 183 9.34 12.67 10.12
CA PHE A 183 9.91 12.94 11.44
C PHE A 183 11.46 12.85 11.44
#